data_AF-A0AAW4JLG8-F1
#
_entry.id   AF-A0AAW4JLG8-F1
#
_cell.length_a   1.000
_cell.length_b   1.000
_cell.length_c   1.000
_cell.angle_alpha   90.00
_cell.angle_beta   90.00
_cell.angle_gamma   90.00
#
_symmetry.space_group_name_H-M   'P 1'
#
loop_
_entity.id
_entity.type
_entity.pdbx_description
1 polymer ?
#
loop_
_entity_poly.entity_id
_entity_poly.type
_entity_poly.pdbx_seq_one_letter_code
_entity_poly.pdbx_strand_id
1 'polypeptide(L)'
;MHEQGELESVRIRTTSGRDVVAAPDHPFWTTEGWTKAGDLTDRDFVANVLCPELVADTVQDVAEYKLAGYLIGDGCTTNQVTFTGGDEDVLADFRSVCDRIGHGHVTRPNSARSSMIRISGLQPWLAEHGLLGKNAWQKRVPDFVFEGDALQVSAFLGAYFACDGTVSRRGRDRYDVVVEFYSVSRGLLEDVQHLLLRLGVQSRLKLKRGRYQGRPHESWRLSITSQDDVARFAQRVTVIGERGRRLAEWMPRRDRFDERLAADRVASVETVGLQECRCLTVDGDHTFTVNDFVVHNTTLANIVAAELGTGIRVTSGPAIERSGDLAAILTSLAEGDVLFIDEIHRIAKPAEELLYSAMEDFRVDVVVGKGPGATAIPLDVEPFTLVGATTRSGLLTGPMRDRFGFVAHLDFYAPADLETLLHRSARILGVPITAEGAAEVAGRSRGTPRIANRLLRRVRDYAEVRADGVVTLETARAALAVYDVDALGLDRLDRAVLTALVDSFRGGPVGLSTLAVAVGEQPDTVEEVCEPFLVRAGLLARTPRGRVATEAAWRHLGRTPPNGTFGTDAPPGPDLFSVQTDQP
;
A
#
# COMPACT_ATOMS: atom_id res chain seq x y z
N MET A 1 12.84 13.12 -2.98
CA MET A 1 12.94 13.13 -4.44
C MET A 1 13.55 11.78 -4.71
N HIS A 2 12.78 10.90 -5.32
CA HIS A 2 13.27 9.56 -5.54
C HIS A 2 14.42 9.62 -6.56
N GLU A 3 15.50 8.87 -6.32
CA GLU A 3 16.65 8.84 -7.23
C GLU A 3 16.16 8.41 -8.62
N GLN A 4 16.42 9.28 -9.62
CA GLN A 4 16.37 8.87 -11.01
C GLN A 4 17.80 8.56 -11.43
N GLY A 5 18.03 7.39 -12.02
CA GLY A 5 19.36 6.98 -12.45
C GLY A 5 19.64 5.52 -12.15
N GLU A 6 20.91 5.14 -12.22
CA GLU A 6 21.35 3.78 -11.94
C GLU A 6 21.45 3.53 -10.43
N LEU A 7 20.60 2.64 -9.90
CA LEU A 7 20.56 2.24 -8.49
C LEU A 7 20.93 0.79 -8.31
N GLU A 8 21.66 0.49 -7.24
CA GLU A 8 21.79 -0.90 -6.80
C GLU A 8 20.39 -1.44 -6.56
N SER A 9 20.08 -2.57 -7.18
CA SER A 9 18.75 -3.13 -7.20
C SER A 9 18.78 -4.60 -6.81
N VAL A 10 17.67 -5.03 -6.22
CA VAL A 10 17.36 -6.44 -5.99
C VAL A 10 16.28 -6.88 -6.96
N ARG A 11 16.38 -8.13 -7.42
CA ARG A 11 15.33 -8.83 -8.14
C ARG A 11 14.60 -9.73 -7.18
N ILE A 12 13.33 -9.46 -7.01
CA ILE A 12 12.39 -10.30 -6.26
C ILE A 12 11.69 -11.19 -7.26
N ARG A 13 11.84 -12.51 -7.09
CA ARG A 13 11.09 -13.51 -7.84
C ARG A 13 10.08 -14.16 -6.92
N THR A 14 8.85 -14.36 -7.39
CA THR A 14 7.79 -15.02 -6.60
C THR A 14 7.49 -16.43 -7.09
N THR A 15 6.71 -17.19 -6.32
CA THR A 15 6.36 -18.57 -6.67
C THR A 15 5.37 -18.67 -7.84
N SER A 16 4.65 -17.60 -8.16
CA SER A 16 3.87 -17.51 -9.41
C SER A 16 4.75 -17.29 -10.64
N GLY A 17 6.04 -16.99 -10.46
CA GLY A 17 6.97 -16.73 -11.57
C GLY A 17 7.02 -15.27 -12.02
N ARG A 18 6.45 -14.33 -11.24
CA ARG A 18 6.63 -12.89 -11.45
C ARG A 18 7.99 -12.46 -10.96
N ASP A 19 8.60 -11.53 -11.69
CA ASP A 19 9.88 -10.91 -11.36
C ASP A 19 9.69 -9.39 -11.24
N VAL A 20 10.18 -8.80 -10.15
CA VAL A 20 10.28 -7.34 -9.98
C VAL A 20 11.71 -6.98 -9.69
N VAL A 21 12.19 -5.92 -10.32
CA VAL A 21 13.48 -5.31 -9.98
C VAL A 21 13.16 -4.00 -9.27
N ALA A 22 13.69 -3.84 -8.07
CA ALA A 22 13.46 -2.66 -7.25
C ALA A 22 14.74 -2.32 -6.46
N ALA A 23 14.88 -1.06 -6.07
CA ALA A 23 15.92 -0.66 -5.14
C ALA A 23 15.72 -1.39 -3.78
N PRO A 24 16.78 -1.77 -3.04
CA PRO A 24 16.68 -2.53 -1.79
C PRO A 24 15.78 -1.88 -0.75
N ASP A 25 15.67 -0.56 -0.74
CA ASP A 25 14.84 0.20 0.20
C ASP A 25 13.38 0.34 -0.24
N HIS A 26 13.04 -0.11 -1.45
CA HIS A 26 11.70 -0.01 -2.00
C HIS A 26 10.74 -0.94 -1.25
N PRO A 27 9.68 -0.44 -0.62
CA PRO A 27 8.83 -1.28 0.22
C PRO A 27 7.76 -2.01 -0.59
N PHE A 28 7.51 -3.25 -0.19
CA PHE A 28 6.46 -4.13 -0.68
C PHE A 28 5.49 -4.43 0.47
N TRP A 29 4.20 -4.52 0.16
CA TRP A 29 3.21 -4.93 1.15
C TRP A 29 3.27 -6.44 1.36
N THR A 30 3.50 -6.87 2.60
CA THR A 30 3.53 -8.27 3.01
C THR A 30 2.45 -8.57 4.04
N THR A 31 2.27 -9.85 4.38
CA THR A 31 1.36 -10.27 5.47
C THR A 31 1.72 -9.68 6.84
N GLU A 32 2.97 -9.24 7.04
CA GLU A 32 3.44 -8.60 8.27
C GLU A 32 3.53 -7.07 8.16
N GLY A 33 3.09 -6.50 7.02
CA GLY A 33 3.11 -5.06 6.73
C GLY A 33 4.14 -4.68 5.66
N TRP A 34 4.53 -3.40 5.63
CA TRP A 34 5.51 -2.89 4.67
C TRP A 34 6.92 -3.42 4.97
N THR A 35 7.49 -4.16 4.02
CA THR A 35 8.84 -4.72 4.12
C THR A 35 9.68 -4.24 2.94
N LYS A 36 10.92 -3.81 3.19
CA LYS A 36 11.81 -3.34 2.12
C LYS A 36 12.20 -4.50 1.20
N ALA A 37 12.37 -4.23 -0.08
CA ALA A 37 12.74 -5.19 -1.11
C ALA A 37 13.97 -6.04 -0.72
N GLY A 38 14.98 -5.41 -0.13
CA GLY A 38 16.22 -6.06 0.31
C GLY A 38 16.07 -6.88 1.59
N ASP A 39 15.02 -6.63 2.38
CA ASP A 39 14.73 -7.34 3.62
C ASP A 39 13.78 -8.54 3.39
N LEU A 40 13.19 -8.65 2.20
CA LEU A 40 12.34 -9.77 1.82
C LEU A 40 13.13 -11.09 1.80
N THR A 41 12.48 -12.14 2.25
CA THR A 41 13.00 -13.50 2.33
C THR A 41 12.02 -14.49 1.69
N ASP A 42 12.43 -15.73 1.50
CA ASP A 42 11.57 -16.79 0.96
C ASP A 42 10.42 -17.22 1.91
N ARG A 43 10.31 -16.60 3.08
CA ARG A 43 9.21 -16.79 4.04
C ARG A 43 8.09 -15.77 3.86
N ASP A 44 8.38 -14.66 3.18
CA ASP A 44 7.45 -13.56 3.02
C ASP A 44 6.46 -13.83 1.88
N PHE A 45 5.26 -13.27 2.05
CA PHE A 45 4.23 -13.24 1.02
C PHE A 45 4.00 -11.80 0.65
N VAL A 46 4.21 -11.47 -0.62
CA VAL A 46 3.93 -10.15 -1.18
C VAL A 46 2.54 -10.10 -1.77
N ALA A 47 1.84 -9.00 -1.54
CA ALA A 47 0.46 -8.80 -1.97
C ALA A 47 0.39 -8.43 -3.46
N ASN A 48 -0.49 -9.12 -4.19
CA ASN A 48 -0.88 -8.78 -5.56
C ASN A 48 -2.26 -8.11 -5.56
N VAL A 49 -2.43 -7.11 -6.42
CA VAL A 49 -3.74 -6.53 -6.69
C VAL A 49 -4.50 -7.42 -7.67
N LEU A 50 -5.73 -7.78 -7.30
CA LEU A 50 -6.69 -8.40 -8.19
C LEU A 50 -7.70 -7.35 -8.64
N CYS A 51 -8.09 -7.37 -9.92
CA CYS A 51 -9.14 -6.48 -10.44
C CYS A 51 -8.95 -4.99 -10.10
N PRO A 52 -7.80 -4.38 -10.44
CA PRO A 52 -7.65 -2.93 -10.26
C PRO A 52 -8.77 -2.20 -11.00
N GLU A 53 -9.31 -1.11 -10.42
CA GLU A 53 -10.30 -0.28 -11.09
C GLU A 53 -9.77 0.17 -12.45
N LEU A 54 -10.54 -0.12 -13.51
CA LEU A 54 -10.16 0.17 -14.88
C LEU A 54 -10.88 1.42 -15.34
N VAL A 55 -10.14 2.50 -15.58
CA VAL A 55 -10.61 3.61 -16.41
C VAL A 55 -10.17 3.29 -17.83
N ALA A 56 -11.12 2.87 -18.68
CA ALA A 56 -10.82 2.65 -20.09
C ALA A 56 -10.61 4.01 -20.77
N ASP A 57 -9.42 4.19 -21.35
CA ASP A 57 -9.05 5.43 -22.05
C ASP A 57 -9.07 5.25 -23.59
N THR A 58 -9.43 4.05 -24.07
CA THR A 58 -9.40 3.72 -25.50
C THR A 58 -10.77 3.85 -26.16
N VAL A 59 -10.77 4.37 -27.39
CA VAL A 59 -11.94 4.43 -28.28
C VAL A 59 -12.04 3.19 -29.18
N GLN A 60 -11.13 2.22 -29.03
CA GLN A 60 -10.99 1.10 -29.95
C GLN A 60 -12.10 0.07 -29.82
N ASP A 61 -12.51 -0.48 -30.97
CA ASP A 61 -13.58 -1.47 -31.02
C ASP A 61 -13.09 -2.81 -30.44
N VAL A 62 -13.95 -3.52 -29.70
CA VAL A 62 -13.67 -4.87 -29.17
C VAL A 62 -13.15 -5.84 -30.24
N ALA A 63 -13.53 -5.65 -31.51
CA ALA A 63 -13.02 -6.40 -32.65
C ALA A 63 -11.50 -6.26 -32.84
N GLU A 64 -10.92 -5.09 -32.56
CA GLU A 64 -9.47 -4.88 -32.66
C GLU A 64 -8.70 -5.66 -31.59
N TYR A 65 -9.25 -5.76 -30.38
CA TYR A 65 -8.72 -6.60 -29.29
C TYR A 65 -8.74 -8.08 -29.68
N LYS A 66 -9.85 -8.57 -30.25
CA LYS A 66 -9.92 -9.93 -30.79
C LYS A 66 -8.91 -10.16 -31.91
N LEU A 67 -8.80 -9.22 -32.85
CA LEU A 67 -7.86 -9.29 -33.96
C LEU A 67 -6.42 -9.44 -33.46
N ALA A 68 -6.01 -8.64 -32.48
CA ALA A 68 -4.70 -8.76 -31.85
C ALA A 68 -4.50 -10.16 -31.24
N GLY A 69 -5.48 -10.68 -30.50
CA GLY A 69 -5.42 -12.00 -29.88
C GLY A 69 -5.20 -13.12 -30.90
N TYR A 70 -5.98 -13.13 -31.99
CA TYR A 70 -5.85 -14.11 -33.07
C TYR A 70 -4.51 -14.02 -33.80
N LEU A 71 -4.05 -12.80 -34.10
CA LEU A 71 -2.80 -12.61 -34.83
C LEU A 71 -1.57 -12.95 -33.97
N ILE A 72 -1.67 -12.75 -32.66
CA ILE A 72 -0.61 -13.15 -31.73
C ILE A 72 -0.54 -14.67 -31.60
N GLY A 73 -1.67 -15.36 -31.50
CA GLY A 73 -1.72 -16.82 -31.44
C GLY A 73 -1.25 -17.45 -32.75
N ASP A 74 -2.17 -17.59 -33.71
CA ASP A 74 -1.92 -18.33 -34.97
C ASP A 74 -1.67 -17.43 -36.19
N GLY A 75 -1.49 -16.12 -36.00
CA GLY A 75 -1.18 -15.18 -37.08
C GLY A 75 0.28 -15.22 -37.54
N CYS A 76 0.47 -15.02 -38.85
CA CYS A 76 1.74 -14.71 -39.49
C CYS A 76 1.74 -13.25 -39.95
N THR A 77 2.74 -12.46 -39.55
CA THR A 77 2.81 -11.01 -39.82
C THR A 77 4.07 -10.59 -40.57
N THR A 78 4.89 -11.54 -41.07
CA THR A 78 6.21 -11.24 -41.67
C THR A 78 6.16 -10.95 -43.17
N ASN A 79 5.51 -11.82 -43.95
CA ASN A 79 5.44 -11.68 -45.41
C ASN A 79 4.02 -11.33 -45.87
N GLN A 80 3.11 -12.28 -45.69
CA GLN A 80 1.69 -12.10 -45.94
C GLN A 80 0.98 -12.19 -44.60
N VAL A 81 0.07 -11.25 -44.37
CA VAL A 81 -0.75 -11.28 -43.16
C VAL A 81 -1.76 -12.40 -43.33
N THR A 82 -1.57 -13.46 -42.55
CA THR A 82 -2.43 -14.65 -42.61
C THR A 82 -2.76 -15.15 -41.22
N PHE A 83 -3.95 -15.71 -41.06
CA PHE A 83 -4.38 -16.45 -39.88
C PHE A 83 -4.70 -17.89 -40.28
N THR A 84 -4.16 -18.88 -39.57
CA THR A 84 -4.37 -20.29 -39.90
C THR A 84 -5.01 -21.01 -38.73
N GLY A 85 -6.13 -21.70 -38.94
CA GLY A 85 -6.86 -22.39 -37.88
C GLY A 85 -7.53 -23.66 -38.36
N GLY A 86 -7.83 -24.57 -37.44
CA GLY A 86 -8.58 -25.81 -37.70
C GLY A 86 -10.00 -25.82 -37.15
N ASP A 87 -10.36 -24.85 -36.30
CA ASP A 87 -11.68 -24.71 -35.72
C ASP A 87 -12.51 -23.71 -36.52
N GLU A 88 -13.64 -24.16 -37.08
CA GLU A 88 -14.47 -23.32 -37.95
C GLU A 88 -15.16 -22.18 -37.19
N ASP A 89 -15.48 -22.36 -35.91
CA ASP A 89 -16.08 -21.29 -35.09
C ASP A 89 -15.06 -20.15 -34.90
N VAL A 90 -13.79 -20.50 -34.70
CA VAL A 90 -12.68 -19.54 -34.58
C VAL A 90 -12.43 -18.82 -35.91
N LEU A 91 -12.41 -19.56 -37.03
CA LEU A 91 -12.27 -18.97 -38.36
C LEU A 91 -13.45 -18.08 -38.74
N ALA A 92 -14.67 -18.42 -38.32
CA ALA A 92 -15.86 -17.60 -38.53
C ALA A 92 -15.81 -16.29 -37.74
N ASP A 93 -15.47 -16.35 -36.45
CA ASP A 93 -15.31 -15.13 -35.62
C ASP A 93 -14.19 -14.23 -36.16
N PHE A 94 -13.05 -14.81 -36.57
CA PHE A 94 -11.95 -14.04 -37.18
C PHE A 94 -12.39 -13.30 -38.46
N ARG A 95 -13.17 -13.94 -39.33
CA ARG A 95 -13.73 -13.29 -40.54
C ARG A 95 -14.67 -12.16 -40.17
N SER A 96 -15.59 -12.40 -39.23
CA SER A 96 -16.52 -11.38 -38.76
C SER A 96 -15.80 -10.18 -38.14
N VAL A 97 -14.69 -10.43 -37.43
CA VAL A 97 -13.82 -9.38 -36.91
C VAL A 97 -13.21 -8.57 -38.05
N CYS A 98 -12.64 -9.22 -39.08
CA CYS A 98 -12.09 -8.55 -40.26
C CYS A 98 -13.13 -7.71 -41.01
N ASP A 99 -14.35 -8.22 -41.16
CA ASP A 99 -15.44 -7.48 -41.81
C ASP A 99 -15.83 -6.24 -41.01
N ARG A 100 -15.90 -6.35 -39.67
CA ARG A 100 -16.29 -5.24 -38.77
C ARG A 100 -15.27 -4.09 -38.78
N ILE A 101 -13.98 -4.40 -38.84
CA ILE A 101 -12.90 -3.41 -38.90
C ILE A 101 -12.61 -2.93 -40.34
N GLY A 102 -13.32 -3.46 -41.34
CA GLY A 102 -13.22 -3.02 -42.73
C GLY A 102 -12.01 -3.56 -43.50
N HIS A 103 -11.46 -4.72 -43.12
CA HIS A 103 -10.34 -5.35 -43.81
C HIS A 103 -10.77 -6.54 -44.66
N GLY A 104 -10.47 -6.47 -45.96
CA GLY A 104 -10.78 -7.54 -46.90
C GLY A 104 -9.99 -8.81 -46.62
N HIS A 105 -10.66 -9.97 -46.62
CA HIS A 105 -10.05 -11.27 -46.37
C HIS A 105 -10.42 -12.32 -47.43
N VAL A 106 -9.52 -13.29 -47.62
CA VAL A 106 -9.71 -14.41 -48.55
C VAL A 106 -9.33 -15.70 -47.83
N THR A 107 -10.28 -16.63 -47.74
CA THR A 107 -10.06 -17.96 -47.13
C THR A 107 -9.65 -18.97 -48.17
N ARG A 108 -8.64 -19.80 -47.86
CA ARG A 108 -8.19 -20.93 -48.69
C ARG A 108 -7.93 -22.16 -47.81
N PRO A 109 -8.12 -23.39 -48.32
CA PRO A 109 -7.66 -24.59 -47.63
C PRO A 109 -6.13 -24.56 -47.45
N ASN A 110 -5.65 -24.91 -46.26
CA ASN A 110 -4.21 -25.00 -45.95
C ASN A 110 -3.76 -26.47 -45.78
N SER A 111 -4.60 -27.28 -45.14
CA SER A 111 -4.40 -28.73 -45.02
C SER A 111 -5.75 -29.45 -44.99
N ALA A 112 -5.76 -30.77 -44.89
CA ALA A 112 -6.99 -31.56 -44.73
C ALA A 112 -7.79 -31.19 -43.46
N ARG A 113 -7.18 -30.50 -42.49
CA ARG A 113 -7.80 -30.14 -41.20
C ARG A 113 -7.66 -28.66 -40.85
N SER A 114 -7.22 -27.81 -41.78
CA SER A 114 -7.06 -26.38 -41.50
C SER A 114 -7.24 -25.50 -42.72
N SER A 115 -7.72 -24.30 -42.47
CA SER A 115 -7.88 -23.23 -43.45
C SER A 115 -6.94 -22.08 -43.11
N MET A 116 -6.53 -21.35 -44.13
CA MET A 116 -5.73 -20.14 -44.03
C MET A 116 -6.55 -18.96 -44.57
N ILE A 117 -6.64 -17.90 -43.77
CA ILE A 117 -7.28 -16.65 -44.11
C ILE A 117 -6.18 -15.64 -44.39
N ARG A 118 -6.15 -15.09 -45.61
CA ARG A 118 -5.26 -13.99 -45.98
C ARG A 118 -5.99 -12.67 -45.82
N ILE A 119 -5.38 -11.71 -45.12
CA ILE A 119 -5.94 -10.38 -44.87
C ILE A 119 -5.21 -9.34 -45.71
N SER A 120 -5.96 -8.41 -46.29
CA SER A 120 -5.44 -7.31 -47.11
C SER A 120 -5.56 -5.97 -46.38
N GLY A 121 -4.55 -5.11 -46.52
CA GLY A 121 -4.59 -3.76 -45.96
C GLY A 121 -4.33 -3.64 -44.46
N LEU A 122 -4.02 -4.74 -43.75
CA LEU A 122 -3.77 -4.73 -42.30
C LEU A 122 -2.34 -4.33 -41.91
N GLN A 123 -1.41 -4.24 -42.86
CA GLN A 123 -0.01 -3.93 -42.59
C GLN A 123 0.21 -2.59 -41.85
N PRO A 124 -0.49 -1.49 -42.20
CA PRO A 124 -0.37 -0.24 -41.45
C PRO A 124 -0.77 -0.40 -39.98
N TRP A 125 -1.92 -1.05 -39.72
CA TRP A 125 -2.41 -1.32 -38.37
C TRP A 125 -1.45 -2.21 -37.58
N LEU A 126 -0.86 -3.23 -38.21
CA LEU A 126 0.17 -4.07 -37.59
C LEU A 126 1.45 -3.30 -37.26
N ALA A 127 1.83 -2.34 -38.11
CA ALA A 127 3.02 -1.52 -37.87
C ALA A 127 2.79 -0.57 -36.70
N GLU A 128 1.63 0.09 -36.66
CA GLU A 128 1.19 0.99 -35.58
C GLU A 128 1.23 0.28 -34.22
N HIS A 129 0.70 -0.94 -34.14
CA HIS A 129 0.62 -1.71 -32.90
C HIS A 129 1.82 -2.64 -32.66
N GLY A 130 2.92 -2.47 -33.41
CA GLY A 130 4.18 -3.19 -33.18
C GLY A 130 4.17 -4.70 -33.49
N LEU A 131 3.18 -5.20 -34.22
CA LEU A 131 2.99 -6.62 -34.56
C LEU A 131 3.58 -7.01 -35.93
N LEU A 132 3.85 -6.04 -36.81
CA LEU A 132 4.37 -6.30 -38.16
C LEU A 132 5.78 -6.90 -38.09
N GLY A 133 6.04 -7.96 -38.88
CA GLY A 133 7.38 -8.54 -39.00
C GLY A 133 7.86 -9.36 -37.81
N LYS A 134 7.02 -9.63 -36.80
CA LYS A 134 7.43 -10.31 -35.57
C LYS A 134 7.32 -11.83 -35.69
N ASN A 135 8.40 -12.52 -35.32
CA ASN A 135 8.38 -13.98 -35.11
C ASN A 135 7.78 -14.32 -33.74
N ALA A 136 7.44 -15.60 -33.51
CA ALA A 136 6.76 -16.05 -32.28
C ALA A 136 7.45 -15.64 -30.96
N TRP A 137 8.79 -15.63 -30.90
CA TRP A 137 9.55 -15.21 -29.71
C TRP A 137 9.68 -13.69 -29.54
N GLN A 138 9.28 -12.91 -30.56
CA GLN A 138 9.31 -11.45 -30.55
C GLN A 138 7.93 -10.83 -30.32
N LYS A 139 6.86 -11.64 -30.35
CA LYS A 139 5.50 -11.19 -30.11
C LYS A 139 5.35 -10.78 -28.64
N ARG A 140 4.63 -9.68 -28.42
CA ARG A 140 4.19 -9.10 -27.15
C ARG A 140 2.74 -8.68 -27.31
N VAL A 141 2.03 -8.53 -26.18
CA VAL A 141 0.71 -7.92 -26.21
C VAL A 141 0.86 -6.44 -26.62
N PRO A 142 0.04 -5.90 -27.53
CA PRO A 142 0.11 -4.49 -27.90
C PRO A 142 -0.35 -3.57 -26.75
N ASP A 143 0.25 -2.38 -26.66
CA ASP A 143 0.03 -1.45 -25.55
C ASP A 143 -1.45 -1.12 -25.32
N PHE A 144 -2.21 -0.91 -26.40
CA PHE A 144 -3.64 -0.59 -26.32
C PHE A 144 -4.47 -1.65 -25.59
N VAL A 145 -4.05 -2.91 -25.59
CA VAL A 145 -4.77 -3.98 -24.89
C VAL A 145 -4.72 -3.76 -23.37
N PHE A 146 -3.65 -3.14 -22.87
CA PHE A 146 -3.52 -2.80 -21.45
C PHE A 146 -4.39 -1.62 -21.04
N GLU A 147 -4.85 -0.80 -21.98
CA GLU A 147 -5.68 0.37 -21.74
C GLU A 147 -7.20 0.05 -21.80
N GLY A 148 -7.57 -1.14 -22.31
CA GLY A 148 -8.96 -1.54 -22.46
C GLY A 148 -9.68 -1.93 -21.16
N ASP A 149 -11.02 -1.89 -21.18
CA ASP A 149 -11.87 -2.37 -20.10
C ASP A 149 -11.86 -3.91 -19.96
N ALA A 150 -12.58 -4.44 -18.96
CA ALA A 150 -12.66 -5.88 -18.71
C ALA A 150 -13.22 -6.66 -19.91
N LEU A 151 -14.16 -6.09 -20.68
CA LEU A 151 -14.76 -6.75 -21.85
C LEU A 151 -13.76 -6.82 -23.01
N GLN A 152 -13.05 -5.73 -23.28
CA GLN A 152 -12.02 -5.62 -24.30
C GLN A 152 -10.84 -6.55 -24.01
N VAL A 153 -10.34 -6.55 -22.77
CA VAL A 153 -9.27 -7.46 -22.31
C VAL A 153 -9.72 -8.92 -22.38
N SER A 154 -10.96 -9.21 -21.97
CA SER A 154 -11.57 -10.54 -22.10
C SER A 154 -11.60 -11.01 -23.56
N ALA A 155 -11.96 -10.12 -24.49
CA ALA A 155 -12.03 -10.44 -25.90
C ALA A 155 -10.64 -10.76 -26.50
N PHE A 156 -9.61 -10.02 -26.11
CA PHE A 156 -8.22 -10.32 -26.47
C PHE A 156 -7.79 -11.69 -25.93
N LEU A 157 -7.94 -11.91 -24.62
CA LEU A 157 -7.52 -13.15 -23.95
C LEU A 157 -8.26 -14.37 -24.50
N GLY A 158 -9.56 -14.22 -24.77
CA GLY A 158 -10.41 -15.24 -25.35
C GLY A 158 -9.96 -15.65 -26.76
N ALA A 159 -9.70 -14.67 -27.62
CA ALA A 159 -9.19 -14.90 -28.98
C ALA A 159 -7.79 -15.54 -28.95
N TYR A 160 -6.88 -15.05 -28.11
CA TYR A 160 -5.55 -15.64 -27.95
C TYR A 160 -5.61 -17.07 -27.42
N PHE A 161 -6.42 -17.32 -26.39
CA PHE A 161 -6.61 -18.66 -25.82
C PHE A 161 -7.28 -19.62 -26.82
N ALA A 162 -8.18 -19.12 -27.68
CA ALA A 162 -8.78 -19.91 -28.74
C ALA A 162 -7.77 -20.41 -29.79
N CYS A 163 -6.55 -19.84 -29.85
CA CYS A 163 -5.44 -20.27 -30.71
C CYS A 163 -4.44 -21.18 -29.98
N ASP A 164 -3.87 -20.70 -28.88
CA ASP A 164 -2.72 -21.34 -28.19
C ASP A 164 -3.09 -22.00 -26.85
N GLY A 165 -4.33 -21.83 -26.40
CA GLY A 165 -4.79 -22.33 -25.12
C GLY A 165 -4.95 -23.84 -25.07
N THR A 166 -4.84 -24.40 -23.86
CA THR A 166 -5.15 -25.80 -23.57
C THR A 166 -6.02 -25.89 -22.32
N VAL A 167 -7.07 -26.71 -22.39
CA VAL A 167 -7.87 -27.11 -21.24
C VAL A 167 -7.65 -28.60 -21.03
N SER A 168 -7.24 -28.99 -19.83
CA SER A 168 -6.99 -30.38 -19.47
C SER A 168 -7.54 -30.69 -18.08
N ARG A 169 -7.71 -31.97 -17.76
CA ARG A 169 -8.03 -32.42 -16.40
C ARG A 169 -6.77 -33.03 -15.77
N ARG A 170 -6.50 -32.74 -14.50
CA ARG A 170 -5.28 -33.19 -13.79
C ARG A 170 -5.64 -33.70 -12.39
N GLY A 171 -4.82 -34.60 -11.82
CA GLY A 171 -5.01 -35.13 -10.45
C GLY A 171 -5.42 -36.60 -10.37
N ARG A 172 -5.39 -37.18 -9.16
CA ARG A 172 -5.96 -38.53 -8.88
C ARG A 172 -7.49 -38.51 -8.97
N ASP A 173 -8.11 -37.41 -8.53
CA ASP A 173 -9.51 -37.09 -8.78
C ASP A 173 -9.64 -36.41 -10.15
N ARG A 174 -10.37 -37.06 -11.06
CA ARG A 174 -10.50 -36.67 -12.48
C ARG A 174 -11.36 -35.42 -12.73
N TYR A 175 -11.45 -34.52 -11.75
CA TYR A 175 -12.36 -33.38 -11.76
C TYR A 175 -11.67 -32.01 -11.75
N ASP A 176 -10.39 -31.93 -11.35
CA ASP A 176 -9.68 -30.65 -11.37
C ASP A 176 -9.32 -30.26 -12.80
N VAL A 177 -9.84 -29.12 -13.24
CA VAL A 177 -9.55 -28.55 -14.55
C VAL A 177 -8.30 -27.67 -14.45
N VAL A 178 -7.47 -27.71 -15.49
CA VAL A 178 -6.29 -26.86 -15.62
C VAL A 178 -6.37 -26.16 -16.97
N VAL A 179 -6.24 -24.84 -16.92
CA VAL A 179 -6.14 -23.96 -18.09
C VAL A 179 -4.67 -23.59 -18.26
N GLU A 180 -4.11 -23.82 -19.44
CA GLU A 180 -2.70 -23.56 -19.73
C GLU A 180 -2.53 -22.77 -21.03
N PHE A 181 -1.61 -21.82 -21.03
CA PHE A 181 -1.09 -21.15 -22.22
C PHE A 181 0.37 -21.57 -22.43
N TYR A 182 0.78 -21.65 -23.70
CA TYR A 182 2.13 -22.02 -24.08
C TYR A 182 2.67 -21.00 -25.08
N SER A 183 3.91 -20.57 -24.88
CA SER A 183 4.61 -19.73 -25.86
C SER A 183 6.11 -19.91 -25.75
N VAL A 184 6.83 -19.66 -26.84
CA VAL A 184 8.29 -19.52 -26.82
C VAL A 184 8.72 -18.13 -26.33
N SER A 185 7.83 -17.15 -26.38
CA SER A 185 8.04 -15.81 -25.82
C SER A 185 7.68 -15.81 -24.34
N ARG A 186 8.67 -15.58 -23.47
CA ARG A 186 8.44 -15.35 -22.03
C ARG A 186 7.62 -14.08 -21.83
N GLY A 187 8.05 -12.98 -22.45
CA GLY A 187 7.41 -11.67 -22.31
C GLY A 187 5.94 -11.67 -22.71
N LEU A 188 5.56 -12.45 -23.74
CA LEU A 188 4.15 -12.60 -24.10
C LEU A 188 3.33 -13.24 -22.97
N LEU A 189 3.86 -14.27 -22.30
CA LEU A 189 3.13 -14.91 -21.20
C LEU A 189 3.16 -14.09 -19.91
N GLU A 190 4.16 -13.22 -19.72
CA GLU A 190 4.15 -12.20 -18.66
C GLU A 190 3.04 -11.18 -18.90
N ASP A 191 2.91 -10.67 -20.13
CA ASP A 191 1.80 -9.78 -20.51
C ASP A 191 0.44 -10.44 -20.30
N VAL A 192 0.29 -11.71 -20.71
CA VAL A 192 -0.95 -12.47 -20.51
C VAL A 192 -1.21 -12.73 -19.03
N GLN A 193 -0.18 -13.02 -18.23
CA GLN A 193 -0.31 -13.17 -16.78
C GLN A 193 -0.82 -11.88 -16.12
N HIS A 194 -0.35 -10.73 -16.58
CA HIS A 194 -0.81 -9.41 -16.14
C HIS A 194 -2.29 -9.16 -16.53
N LEU A 195 -2.67 -9.42 -17.78
CA LEU A 195 -4.06 -9.27 -18.21
C LEU A 195 -5.03 -10.22 -17.48
N LEU A 196 -4.59 -11.44 -17.16
CA LEU A 196 -5.38 -12.39 -16.37
C LEU A 196 -5.64 -11.87 -14.95
N LEU A 197 -4.63 -11.24 -14.33
CA LEU A 197 -4.78 -10.59 -13.02
C LEU A 197 -5.78 -9.45 -13.04
N ARG A 198 -5.82 -8.67 -14.12
CA ARG A 198 -6.83 -7.60 -14.30
C ARG A 198 -8.26 -8.15 -14.31
N LEU A 199 -8.42 -9.41 -14.74
CA LEU A 199 -9.68 -10.14 -14.67
C LEU A 199 -9.85 -10.96 -13.37
N GLY A 200 -8.96 -10.80 -12.38
CA GLY A 200 -9.06 -11.49 -11.09
C GLY A 200 -8.54 -12.92 -11.11
N VAL A 201 -7.83 -13.33 -12.17
CA VAL A 201 -7.37 -14.70 -12.39
C VAL A 201 -5.89 -14.82 -12.04
N GLN A 202 -5.59 -15.49 -10.93
CA GLN A 202 -4.22 -15.85 -10.59
C GLN A 202 -3.70 -16.97 -11.49
N SER A 203 -2.46 -16.82 -11.96
CA SER A 203 -1.81 -17.80 -12.81
C SER A 203 -0.33 -17.90 -12.48
N ARG A 204 0.29 -19.02 -12.86
CA ARG A 204 1.69 -19.34 -12.57
C ARG A 204 2.47 -19.59 -13.85
N LEU A 205 3.55 -18.84 -14.04
CA LEU A 205 4.47 -18.95 -15.17
C LEU A 205 5.66 -19.83 -14.81
N LYS A 206 5.97 -20.81 -15.66
CA LYS A 206 7.12 -21.72 -15.51
C LYS A 206 7.80 -22.03 -16.83
N LEU A 207 9.11 -22.13 -16.81
CA LEU A 207 9.89 -22.69 -17.90
C LEU A 207 9.56 -24.18 -18.09
N LYS A 208 9.32 -24.58 -19.33
CA LYS A 208 9.12 -25.96 -19.78
C LYS A 208 10.23 -26.32 -20.77
N ARG A 209 11.16 -27.16 -20.31
CA ARG A 209 12.19 -27.74 -21.17
C ARG A 209 11.64 -29.00 -21.82
N GLY A 210 11.68 -29.04 -23.15
CA GLY A 210 11.20 -30.17 -23.93
C GLY A 210 12.09 -30.46 -25.13
N ARG A 211 11.57 -31.28 -26.05
CA ARG A 211 12.17 -31.47 -27.37
C ARG A 211 11.12 -31.15 -28.44
N TYR A 212 11.49 -30.33 -29.40
CA TYR A 212 10.69 -30.06 -30.60
C TYR A 212 11.46 -30.60 -31.80
N GLN A 213 10.83 -31.50 -32.57
CA GLN A 213 11.46 -32.18 -33.70
C GLN A 213 12.85 -32.79 -33.36
N GLY A 214 12.97 -33.38 -32.17
CA GLY A 214 14.21 -34.02 -31.69
C GLY A 214 15.29 -33.08 -31.13
N ARG A 215 15.14 -31.76 -31.26
CA ARG A 215 16.08 -30.77 -30.71
C ARG A 215 15.60 -30.24 -29.35
N PRO A 216 16.50 -29.89 -28.42
CA PRO A 216 16.12 -29.20 -27.19
C PRO A 216 15.33 -27.94 -27.53
N HIS A 217 14.19 -27.77 -26.89
CA HIS A 217 13.31 -26.64 -27.11
C HIS A 217 12.82 -26.14 -25.76
N GLU A 218 13.06 -24.86 -25.49
CA GLU A 218 12.59 -24.19 -24.30
C GLU A 218 11.31 -23.42 -24.66
N SER A 219 10.23 -23.69 -23.93
CA SER A 219 9.02 -22.89 -23.99
C SER A 219 8.59 -22.53 -22.59
N TRP A 220 7.73 -21.52 -22.50
CA TRP A 220 7.13 -21.08 -21.26
C TRP A 220 5.70 -21.60 -21.20
N ARG A 221 5.27 -21.89 -19.97
CA ARG A 221 3.92 -22.33 -19.68
C ARG A 221 3.34 -21.45 -18.59
N LEU A 222 2.21 -20.84 -18.88
CA LEU A 222 1.37 -20.16 -17.91
C LEU A 222 0.21 -21.10 -17.54
N SER A 223 0.00 -21.37 -16.25
CA SER A 223 -1.02 -22.31 -15.80
C SER A 223 -1.93 -21.71 -14.73
N ILE A 224 -3.24 -21.90 -14.89
CA ILE A 224 -4.28 -21.63 -13.91
C ILE A 224 -4.74 -22.99 -13.36
N THR A 225 -4.43 -23.25 -12.09
CA THR A 225 -4.66 -24.56 -11.46
C THR A 225 -5.63 -24.53 -10.29
N SER A 226 -5.77 -23.37 -9.65
CA SER A 226 -6.79 -23.14 -8.63
C SER A 226 -8.16 -23.26 -9.29
N GLN A 227 -9.05 -24.09 -8.75
CA GLN A 227 -10.38 -24.26 -9.32
C GLN A 227 -11.20 -22.96 -9.23
N ASP A 228 -10.87 -22.11 -8.27
CA ASP A 228 -11.49 -20.80 -8.10
C ASP A 228 -11.06 -19.86 -9.25
N ASP A 229 -9.77 -19.82 -9.56
CA ASP A 229 -9.26 -19.04 -10.70
C ASP A 229 -9.68 -19.62 -12.05
N VAL A 230 -9.84 -20.94 -12.16
CA VAL A 230 -10.40 -21.58 -13.37
C VAL A 230 -11.86 -21.18 -13.58
N ALA A 231 -12.65 -21.13 -12.50
CA ALA A 231 -14.04 -20.63 -12.56
C ALA A 231 -14.07 -19.16 -12.98
N ARG A 232 -13.24 -18.29 -12.36
CA ARG A 232 -13.12 -16.88 -12.75
C ARG A 232 -12.72 -16.73 -14.22
N PHE A 233 -11.74 -17.50 -14.69
CA PHE A 233 -11.33 -17.50 -16.10
C PHE A 233 -12.49 -17.89 -17.01
N ALA A 234 -13.21 -18.96 -16.70
CA ALA A 234 -14.35 -19.41 -17.50
C ALA A 234 -15.52 -18.41 -17.52
N GLN A 235 -15.75 -17.70 -16.41
CA GLN A 235 -16.81 -16.70 -16.31
C GLN A 235 -16.45 -15.37 -16.99
N ARG A 236 -15.18 -14.95 -16.90
CA ARG A 236 -14.74 -13.61 -17.31
C ARG A 236 -14.08 -13.58 -18.67
N VAL A 237 -13.51 -14.70 -19.15
CA VAL A 237 -12.86 -14.79 -20.46
C VAL A 237 -13.76 -15.55 -21.44
N THR A 238 -14.24 -14.85 -22.46
CA THR A 238 -15.11 -15.47 -23.47
C THR A 238 -14.27 -16.26 -24.47
N VAL A 239 -14.19 -17.58 -24.29
CA VAL A 239 -13.48 -18.48 -25.20
C VAL A 239 -14.46 -19.12 -26.18
N ILE A 240 -14.15 -19.03 -27.47
CA ILE A 240 -14.95 -19.64 -28.55
C ILE A 240 -14.36 -20.99 -29.01
N GLY A 241 -15.12 -21.72 -29.83
CA GLY A 241 -14.69 -22.99 -30.42
C GLY A 241 -14.69 -24.18 -29.47
N GLU A 242 -13.98 -25.25 -29.86
CA GLU A 242 -13.86 -26.50 -29.12
C GLU A 242 -13.31 -26.28 -27.71
N ARG A 243 -12.32 -25.40 -27.56
CA ARG A 243 -11.69 -25.07 -26.29
C ARG A 243 -12.68 -24.44 -25.31
N GLY A 244 -13.51 -23.51 -25.79
CA GLY A 244 -14.56 -22.87 -25.00
C GLY A 244 -15.63 -23.84 -24.56
N ARG A 245 -16.12 -24.68 -25.48
CA ARG A 245 -17.08 -25.76 -25.17
C ARG A 245 -16.55 -26.70 -24.08
N ARG A 246 -15.30 -27.13 -24.21
CA ARG A 246 -14.65 -28.02 -23.23
C ARG A 246 -14.46 -27.36 -21.87
N LEU A 247 -14.11 -26.07 -21.85
CA LEU A 247 -14.00 -25.30 -20.61
C LEU A 247 -15.36 -25.21 -19.89
N ALA A 248 -16.43 -24.88 -20.63
CA ALA A 248 -17.78 -24.79 -20.10
C ALA A 248 -18.30 -26.15 -19.58
N GLU A 249 -18.02 -27.24 -20.29
CA GLU A 249 -18.42 -28.59 -19.90
C GLU A 249 -17.76 -29.02 -18.57
N TRP A 250 -16.50 -28.62 -18.35
CA TRP A 250 -15.71 -29.08 -17.22
C TRP A 250 -15.66 -28.08 -16.06
N MET A 251 -16.36 -26.95 -16.18
CA MET A 251 -16.29 -25.85 -15.23
C MET A 251 -16.66 -26.29 -13.80
N PRO A 252 -15.82 -26.00 -12.80
CA PRO A 252 -16.14 -26.29 -11.40
C PRO A 252 -17.31 -25.42 -10.94
N ARG A 253 -18.28 -26.03 -10.23
CA ARG A 253 -19.39 -25.31 -9.59
C ARG A 253 -18.93 -24.74 -8.25
N ARG A 254 -18.33 -23.55 -8.25
CA ARG A 254 -17.96 -22.81 -7.04
C ARG A 254 -18.45 -21.37 -7.13
N ASP A 255 -18.90 -20.86 -5.98
CA ASP A 255 -19.70 -19.62 -5.88
C ASP A 255 -19.22 -18.71 -4.73
N ARG A 256 -17.96 -18.84 -4.33
CA ARG A 256 -17.35 -18.01 -3.28
C ARG A 256 -15.99 -17.54 -3.76
N PHE A 257 -15.89 -16.29 -4.17
CA PHE A 257 -14.61 -15.70 -4.53
C PHE A 257 -14.42 -14.41 -3.74
N ASP A 258 -13.40 -14.40 -2.90
CA ASP A 258 -12.78 -13.16 -2.44
C ASP A 258 -11.97 -12.62 -3.63
N GLU A 259 -12.21 -11.37 -4.04
CA GLU A 259 -11.76 -10.83 -5.34
C GLU A 259 -10.72 -9.71 -5.22
N ARG A 260 -10.30 -9.34 -4.01
CA ARG A 260 -9.66 -8.04 -3.78
C ARG A 260 -8.14 -8.09 -3.72
N LEU A 261 -7.56 -9.09 -3.04
CA LEU A 261 -6.11 -9.31 -2.99
C LEU A 261 -5.72 -10.78 -2.99
N ALA A 262 -4.53 -11.06 -3.54
CA ALA A 262 -3.94 -12.38 -3.48
C ALA A 262 -2.48 -12.29 -3.02
N ALA A 263 -2.13 -13.10 -2.03
CA ALA A 263 -0.76 -13.22 -1.56
C ALA A 263 0.05 -14.15 -2.47
N ASP A 264 1.27 -13.76 -2.81
CA ASP A 264 2.23 -14.60 -3.51
C ASP A 264 3.55 -14.67 -2.76
N ARG A 265 4.04 -15.89 -2.59
CA ARG A 265 5.23 -16.14 -1.79
C ARG A 265 6.47 -15.68 -2.55
N VAL A 266 7.38 -14.99 -1.87
CA VAL A 266 8.71 -14.69 -2.38
C VAL A 266 9.47 -16.02 -2.54
N ALA A 267 10.05 -16.23 -3.71
CA ALA A 267 10.84 -17.42 -4.06
C ALA A 267 12.34 -17.15 -3.98
N SER A 268 12.78 -15.97 -4.40
CA SER A 268 14.17 -15.51 -4.19
C SER A 268 14.25 -13.98 -4.21
N VAL A 269 15.28 -13.45 -3.54
CA VAL A 269 15.71 -12.06 -3.62
C VAL A 269 17.19 -12.08 -3.98
N GLU A 270 17.53 -11.51 -5.14
CA GLU A 270 18.86 -11.58 -5.73
C GLU A 270 19.38 -10.18 -6.05
N THR A 271 20.59 -9.82 -5.61
CA THR A 271 21.22 -8.56 -6.04
C THR A 271 21.51 -8.60 -7.54
N VAL A 272 21.05 -7.59 -8.28
CA VAL A 272 21.21 -7.50 -9.74
C VAL A 272 22.11 -6.34 -10.18
N GLY A 273 22.81 -5.72 -9.23
CA GLY A 273 23.71 -4.60 -9.47
C GLY A 273 22.96 -3.31 -9.80
N LEU A 274 23.64 -2.37 -10.47
CA LEU A 274 23.09 -1.11 -10.90
C LEU A 274 22.03 -1.31 -12.00
N GLN A 275 20.84 -0.75 -11.80
CA GLN A 275 19.72 -0.77 -12.76
C GLN A 275 19.15 0.63 -12.92
N GLU A 276 18.73 0.99 -14.12
CA GLU A 276 18.05 2.27 -14.37
C GLU A 276 16.69 2.26 -13.64
N CYS A 277 16.61 2.99 -12.54
CA CYS A 277 15.39 3.17 -11.76
C CYS A 277 14.79 4.53 -12.08
N ARG A 278 13.47 4.51 -12.33
CA ARG A 278 12.66 5.72 -12.51
C ARG A 278 11.67 5.78 -11.39
N CYS A 279 11.48 6.98 -10.89
CA CYS A 279 10.56 7.18 -9.81
C CYS A 279 9.51 8.22 -10.18
N LEU A 280 8.28 7.84 -9.92
CA LEU A 280 7.09 8.60 -10.23
C LEU A 280 6.83 9.57 -9.08
N THR A 281 6.57 10.83 -9.43
CA THR A 281 6.02 11.82 -8.50
C THR A 281 4.58 12.05 -8.93
N VAL A 282 3.64 11.92 -8.00
CA VAL A 282 2.22 12.16 -8.23
C VAL A 282 1.69 13.15 -7.22
N ASP A 283 0.70 13.93 -7.64
CA ASP A 283 0.02 14.89 -6.79
C ASP A 283 -1.06 14.16 -5.97
N GLY A 284 -0.80 13.96 -4.68
CA GLY A 284 -1.73 13.30 -3.76
C GLY A 284 -1.33 11.88 -3.33
N ASP A 285 -2.17 11.26 -2.53
CA ASP A 285 -2.00 9.88 -2.04
C ASP A 285 -2.59 8.93 -3.11
N HIS A 286 -1.74 8.21 -3.84
CA HIS A 286 -2.15 7.26 -4.89
C HIS A 286 -1.61 5.86 -4.61
N THR A 287 -2.41 4.83 -4.85
CA THR A 287 -1.97 3.43 -4.83
C THR A 287 -1.23 3.09 -6.12
N PHE A 288 0.01 2.59 -5.99
CA PHE A 288 0.79 2.13 -7.13
C PHE A 288 0.94 0.62 -7.14
N THR A 289 0.79 0.04 -8.33
CA THR A 289 1.18 -1.34 -8.59
C THR A 289 2.37 -1.36 -9.55
N VAL A 290 3.39 -2.16 -9.21
CA VAL A 290 4.53 -2.42 -10.11
C VAL A 290 4.61 -3.90 -10.34
N ASN A 291 4.50 -4.32 -11.60
CA ASN A 291 4.42 -5.75 -11.99
C ASN A 291 3.42 -6.51 -11.10
N ASP A 292 2.27 -5.88 -10.85
CA ASP A 292 1.14 -6.39 -10.08
C ASP A 292 1.27 -6.39 -8.55
N PHE A 293 2.39 -5.91 -7.99
CA PHE A 293 2.61 -5.81 -6.54
C PHE A 293 2.30 -4.43 -5.98
N VAL A 294 1.75 -4.38 -4.76
CA VAL A 294 1.45 -3.13 -4.03
C VAL A 294 2.73 -2.50 -3.47
N VAL A 295 2.94 -1.20 -3.72
CA VAL A 295 4.16 -0.45 -3.32
C VAL A 295 3.85 0.93 -2.70
N HIS A 296 4.78 1.52 -1.92
CA HIS A 296 4.55 2.70 -1.06
C HIS A 296 4.08 3.97 -1.79
N ASN A 297 2.89 4.44 -1.39
CA ASN A 297 2.54 5.85 -1.16
C ASN A 297 1.24 5.97 -0.32
N THR A 298 1.15 5.29 0.82
CA THR A 298 -0.15 5.09 1.47
C THR A 298 -0.20 5.37 2.97
N THR A 299 -1.19 6.18 3.38
CA THR A 299 -1.64 6.39 4.76
C THR A 299 -2.54 5.22 5.17
N LEU A 300 -2.37 4.62 6.36
CA LEU A 300 -2.97 3.32 6.73
C LEU A 300 -4.50 3.19 6.48
N ALA A 301 -5.26 4.27 6.65
CA ALA A 301 -6.70 4.27 6.35
C ALA A 301 -7.01 4.31 4.84
N ASN A 302 -6.18 5.00 4.06
CA ASN A 302 -6.21 4.95 2.60
C ASN A 302 -5.73 3.59 2.08
N ILE A 303 -4.81 2.90 2.79
CA ILE A 303 -4.49 1.48 2.52
C ILE A 303 -5.80 0.72 2.69
N VAL A 304 -6.42 0.75 3.88
CA VAL A 304 -7.60 -0.07 4.18
C VAL A 304 -8.75 0.20 3.19
N ALA A 305 -9.03 1.45 2.82
CA ALA A 305 -10.07 1.78 1.85
C ALA A 305 -9.73 1.33 0.42
N ALA A 306 -8.48 1.51 -0.01
CA ALA A 306 -8.01 1.02 -1.31
C ALA A 306 -8.00 -0.52 -1.37
N GLU A 307 -7.64 -1.20 -0.28
CA GLU A 307 -7.64 -2.67 -0.17
C GLU A 307 -9.07 -3.25 -0.15
N LEU A 308 -10.03 -2.50 0.41
CA LEU A 308 -11.44 -2.88 0.42
C LEU A 308 -12.18 -2.49 -0.88
N GLY A 309 -11.58 -1.66 -1.73
CA GLY A 309 -12.17 -1.18 -2.98
C GLY A 309 -13.39 -0.29 -2.75
N THR A 310 -13.40 0.47 -1.65
CA THR A 310 -14.55 1.28 -1.23
C THR A 310 -14.16 2.72 -0.95
N GLY A 311 -15.16 3.60 -0.89
CA GLY A 311 -14.94 5.00 -0.58
C GLY A 311 -14.39 5.16 0.84
N ILE A 312 -13.54 6.17 1.04
CA ILE A 312 -13.13 6.58 2.38
C ILE A 312 -13.83 7.87 2.78
N ARG A 313 -14.45 7.85 3.95
CA ARG A 313 -14.99 9.04 4.60
C ARG A 313 -14.10 9.40 5.78
N VAL A 314 -13.33 10.47 5.62
CA VAL A 314 -12.43 11.01 6.64
C VAL A 314 -13.17 12.02 7.52
N THR A 315 -13.06 11.87 8.83
CA THR A 315 -13.53 12.83 9.85
C THR A 315 -12.65 12.76 11.11
N SER A 316 -12.94 13.58 12.11
CA SER A 316 -12.27 13.56 13.42
C SER A 316 -13.27 13.53 14.58
N GLY A 317 -12.87 12.96 15.71
CA GLY A 317 -13.67 12.89 16.93
C GLY A 317 -14.20 14.25 17.37
N PRO A 318 -13.37 15.31 17.44
CA PRO A 318 -13.82 16.65 17.80
C PRO A 318 -14.83 17.26 16.81
N ALA A 319 -14.83 16.84 15.55
CA ALA A 319 -15.81 17.30 14.57
C ALA A 319 -17.20 16.68 14.77
N ILE A 320 -17.32 15.65 15.62
CA ILE A 320 -18.56 14.93 15.93
C ILE A 320 -19.06 15.38 17.30
N GLU A 321 -19.72 16.54 17.33
CA GLU A 321 -20.21 17.16 18.57
C GLU A 321 -21.56 16.57 19.03
N ARG A 322 -22.38 16.07 18.10
CA ARG A 322 -23.72 15.53 18.39
C ARG A 322 -23.96 14.22 17.63
N SER A 323 -24.89 13.40 18.16
CA SER A 323 -25.31 12.14 17.53
C SER A 323 -25.81 12.32 16.10
N GLY A 324 -26.49 13.44 15.80
CA GLY A 324 -26.96 13.76 14.46
C GLY A 324 -25.84 13.98 13.44
N ASP A 325 -24.67 14.50 13.86
CA ASP A 325 -23.54 14.73 12.96
C ASP A 325 -22.93 13.40 12.52
N LEU A 326 -22.83 12.43 13.45
CA LEU A 326 -22.42 11.05 13.12
C LEU A 326 -23.47 10.31 12.30
N ALA A 327 -24.75 10.44 12.62
CA ALA A 327 -25.83 9.80 11.88
C ALA A 327 -25.84 10.24 10.41
N ALA A 328 -25.59 11.53 10.13
CA ALA A 328 -25.48 12.06 8.77
C ALA A 328 -24.28 11.45 8.02
N ILE A 329 -23.16 11.21 8.70
CA ILE A 329 -22.00 10.57 8.11
C ILE A 329 -22.32 9.11 7.79
N LEU A 330 -22.83 8.36 8.77
CA LEU A 330 -23.12 6.93 8.63
C LEU A 330 -24.18 6.64 7.56
N THR A 331 -25.23 7.45 7.49
CA THR A 331 -26.30 7.31 6.47
C THR A 331 -25.85 7.70 5.06
N SER A 332 -24.68 8.33 4.92
CA SER A 332 -24.08 8.67 3.62
C SER A 332 -23.08 7.63 3.10
N LEU A 333 -22.73 6.63 3.92
CA LEU A 333 -21.79 5.57 3.53
C LEU A 333 -22.44 4.58 2.57
N ALA A 334 -21.69 4.17 1.56
CA ALA A 334 -22.04 3.04 0.72
C ALA A 334 -21.59 1.73 1.40
N GLU A 335 -22.16 0.61 0.94
CA GLU A 335 -21.78 -0.72 1.42
C GLU A 335 -20.28 -0.98 1.22
N GLY A 336 -19.61 -1.28 2.33
CA GLY A 336 -18.18 -1.57 2.43
C GLY A 336 -17.29 -0.34 2.65
N ASP A 337 -17.81 0.89 2.62
CA ASP A 337 -17.03 2.12 2.80
C ASP A 337 -16.22 2.12 4.11
N VAL A 338 -15.08 2.82 4.08
CA VAL A 338 -14.24 3.03 5.25
C VAL A 338 -14.59 4.36 5.89
N LEU A 339 -15.09 4.31 7.13
CA LEU A 339 -15.21 5.49 7.98
C LEU A 339 -13.93 5.66 8.80
N PHE A 340 -13.13 6.67 8.49
CA PHE A 340 -11.93 7.01 9.25
C PHE A 340 -12.22 8.14 10.23
N ILE A 341 -12.01 7.88 11.52
CA ILE A 341 -12.16 8.89 12.59
C ILE A 341 -10.80 9.10 13.26
N ASP A 342 -10.18 10.24 12.99
CA ASP A 342 -8.99 10.67 13.75
C ASP A 342 -9.37 11.18 15.14
N GLU A 343 -8.51 11.03 16.12
CA GLU A 343 -8.79 11.35 17.53
C GLU A 343 -10.14 10.77 18.01
N ILE A 344 -10.43 9.50 17.67
CA ILE A 344 -11.70 8.82 18.00
C ILE A 344 -11.96 8.71 19.51
N HIS A 345 -11.02 9.07 20.38
CA HIS A 345 -11.27 9.17 21.81
C HIS A 345 -11.96 10.48 22.23
N ARG A 346 -12.16 11.44 21.31
CA ARG A 346 -12.74 12.77 21.57
C ARG A 346 -14.17 12.96 21.06
N ILE A 347 -14.78 11.90 20.55
CA ILE A 347 -16.17 11.91 20.10
C ILE A 347 -17.11 12.14 21.30
N ALA A 348 -18.18 12.91 21.09
CA ALA A 348 -19.16 13.15 22.13
C ALA A 348 -19.85 11.85 22.56
N LYS A 349 -20.05 11.65 23.87
CA LYS A 349 -20.64 10.42 24.44
C LYS A 349 -21.96 9.96 23.77
N PRO A 350 -22.91 10.86 23.44
CA PRO A 350 -24.13 10.45 22.72
C PRO A 350 -23.86 9.94 21.29
N ALA A 351 -22.83 10.44 20.63
CA ALA A 351 -22.40 9.93 19.32
C ALA A 351 -21.63 8.61 19.49
N GLU A 352 -20.87 8.44 20.57
CA GLU A 352 -20.17 7.18 20.89
C GLU A 352 -21.17 6.03 21.06
N GLU A 353 -22.26 6.27 21.79
CA GLU A 353 -23.35 5.31 21.97
C GLU A 353 -24.02 4.96 20.64
N LEU A 354 -24.25 5.94 19.77
CA LEU A 354 -24.80 5.73 18.43
C LEU A 354 -23.84 4.93 17.53
N LEU A 355 -22.53 5.17 17.65
CA LEU A 355 -21.51 4.41 16.92
C LEU A 355 -21.52 2.93 17.33
N TYR A 356 -21.82 2.61 18.59
CA TYR A 356 -21.95 1.20 19.02
C TYR A 356 -23.09 0.49 18.29
N SER A 357 -24.27 1.09 18.26
CA SER A 357 -25.43 0.53 17.53
C SER A 357 -25.13 0.37 16.04
N ALA A 358 -24.41 1.33 15.45
CA ALA A 358 -24.00 1.26 14.05
C ALA A 358 -23.01 0.11 13.79
N MET A 359 -22.09 -0.17 14.72
CA MET A 359 -21.09 -1.23 14.58
C MET A 359 -21.64 -2.64 14.86
N GLU A 360 -22.61 -2.76 15.76
CA GLU A 360 -23.20 -4.06 16.13
C GLU A 360 -24.28 -4.51 15.17
N ASP A 361 -25.23 -3.62 14.91
CA ASP A 361 -26.50 -3.96 14.27
C ASP A 361 -26.63 -3.34 12.89
N PHE A 362 -25.70 -2.46 12.48
CA PHE A 362 -25.82 -1.63 11.28
C PHE A 362 -27.12 -0.80 11.26
N ARG A 363 -27.47 -0.24 12.42
CA ARG A 363 -28.64 0.63 12.59
C ARG A 363 -28.34 1.81 13.50
N VAL A 364 -29.00 2.93 13.23
CA VAL A 364 -28.91 4.13 14.06
C VAL A 364 -30.30 4.71 14.31
N ASP A 365 -30.58 5.05 15.56
CA ASP A 365 -31.83 5.70 15.94
C ASP A 365 -31.67 7.23 15.93
N VAL A 366 -32.32 7.89 14.98
CA VAL A 366 -32.32 9.35 14.92
C VAL A 366 -33.55 9.89 15.63
N VAL A 367 -33.32 10.65 16.71
CA VAL A 367 -34.38 11.27 17.49
C VAL A 367 -34.87 12.53 16.77
N VAL A 368 -36.13 12.54 16.35
CA VAL A 368 -36.80 13.68 15.71
C VAL A 368 -37.76 14.34 16.70
N GLY A 369 -37.62 15.65 16.88
CA GLY A 369 -38.40 16.46 17.81
C GLY A 369 -37.66 16.81 19.11
N LYS A 370 -38.30 17.56 20.02
CA LYS A 370 -37.74 17.95 21.33
C LYS A 370 -38.74 17.63 22.45
N GLY A 371 -38.25 17.16 23.60
CA GLY A 371 -39.06 16.91 24.80
C GLY A 371 -39.82 15.58 24.78
N PRO A 372 -40.87 15.42 25.61
CA PRO A 372 -41.60 14.15 25.79
C PRO A 372 -42.31 13.62 24.54
N GLY A 373 -42.45 14.43 23.49
CA GLY A 373 -43.02 14.04 22.20
C GLY A 373 -41.97 13.68 21.14
N ALA A 374 -40.68 13.63 21.50
CA ALA A 374 -39.63 13.21 20.58
C ALA A 374 -39.78 11.73 20.24
N THR A 375 -39.68 11.41 18.95
CA THR A 375 -39.84 10.05 18.43
C THR A 375 -38.52 9.60 17.81
N ALA A 376 -38.06 8.41 18.17
CA ALA A 376 -36.88 7.80 17.56
C ALA A 376 -37.29 7.12 16.24
N ILE A 377 -36.62 7.51 15.16
CA ILE A 377 -36.80 6.89 13.85
C ILE A 377 -35.58 6.01 13.59
N PRO A 378 -35.74 4.68 13.50
CA PRO A 378 -34.64 3.79 13.15
C PRO A 378 -34.28 3.99 11.69
N LEU A 379 -32.99 4.18 11.42
CA LEU A 379 -32.41 4.23 10.09
C LEU A 379 -31.42 3.07 9.97
N ASP A 380 -31.56 2.32 8.89
CA ASP A 380 -30.59 1.29 8.54
C ASP A 380 -29.37 1.99 7.92
N VAL A 381 -28.16 1.54 8.29
CA VAL A 381 -26.92 2.00 7.69
C VAL A 381 -26.28 0.86 6.91
N GLU A 382 -25.61 1.20 5.83
CA GLU A 382 -24.91 0.18 5.04
C GLU A 382 -23.74 -0.42 5.85
N PRO A 383 -23.41 -1.71 5.67
CA PRO A 383 -22.23 -2.30 6.27
C PRO A 383 -20.98 -1.49 5.95
N PHE A 384 -20.17 -1.12 6.95
CA PHE A 384 -18.98 -0.26 6.75
C PHE A 384 -17.82 -0.73 7.62
N THR A 385 -16.60 -0.27 7.30
CA THR A 385 -15.39 -0.53 8.10
C THR A 385 -14.99 0.72 8.87
N LEU A 386 -14.96 0.64 10.19
CA LEU A 386 -14.49 1.74 11.05
C LEU A 386 -12.98 1.65 11.27
N VAL A 387 -12.25 2.72 10.94
CA VAL A 387 -10.83 2.89 11.28
C VAL A 387 -10.68 4.07 12.24
N GLY A 388 -10.35 3.78 13.49
CA GLY A 388 -10.14 4.80 14.53
C GLY A 388 -8.66 5.06 14.79
N ALA A 389 -8.22 6.31 14.75
CA ALA A 389 -6.88 6.71 15.18
C ALA A 389 -6.93 7.40 16.55
N THR A 390 -5.96 7.08 17.41
CA THR A 390 -5.82 7.71 18.72
C THR A 390 -4.35 7.79 19.13
N THR A 391 -3.97 8.89 19.78
CA THR A 391 -2.65 9.07 20.41
C THR A 391 -2.48 8.19 21.65
N ARG A 392 -3.60 7.75 22.24
CA ARG A 392 -3.62 6.92 23.45
C ARG A 392 -4.76 5.90 23.36
N SER A 393 -4.42 4.62 23.17
CA SER A 393 -5.40 3.53 23.19
C SER A 393 -6.13 3.44 24.55
N GLY A 394 -5.48 3.87 25.63
CA GLY A 394 -6.07 3.94 26.99
C GLY A 394 -7.28 4.86 27.13
N LEU A 395 -7.45 5.85 26.25
CA LEU A 395 -8.55 6.82 26.31
C LEU A 395 -9.87 6.31 25.71
N LEU A 396 -9.83 5.20 24.97
CA LEU A 396 -11.04 4.57 24.48
C LEU A 396 -11.78 3.93 25.67
N THR A 397 -13.10 4.08 25.71
CA THR A 397 -13.91 3.35 26.70
C THR A 397 -13.73 1.83 26.50
N GLY A 398 -13.89 1.05 27.56
CA GLY A 398 -13.83 -0.42 27.48
C GLY A 398 -14.73 -0.98 26.36
N PRO A 399 -16.02 -0.59 26.32
CA PRO A 399 -16.93 -1.00 25.25
C PRO A 399 -16.47 -0.62 23.85
N MET A 400 -15.92 0.58 23.62
CA MET A 400 -15.45 0.98 22.29
C MET A 400 -14.22 0.17 21.86
N ARG A 401 -13.30 -0.06 22.80
CA ARG A 401 -12.05 -0.81 22.55
C ARG A 401 -12.30 -2.26 22.19
N ASP A 402 -13.21 -2.93 22.92
CA ASP A 402 -13.51 -4.35 22.73
C ASP A 402 -14.19 -4.64 21.37
N ARG A 403 -14.68 -3.60 20.69
CA ARG A 403 -15.31 -3.67 19.37
C ARG A 403 -14.34 -3.53 18.20
N PHE A 404 -13.11 -3.11 18.44
CA PHE A 404 -12.08 -3.12 17.39
C PHE A 404 -11.51 -4.52 17.25
N GLY A 405 -11.85 -5.19 16.14
CA GLY A 405 -11.32 -6.53 15.81
C GLY A 405 -9.81 -6.57 15.55
N PHE A 406 -9.19 -5.40 15.30
CA PHE A 406 -7.76 -5.25 15.08
C PHE A 406 -7.25 -3.95 15.71
N VAL A 407 -6.11 -4.02 16.40
CA VAL A 407 -5.45 -2.87 17.03
C VAL A 407 -3.97 -2.89 16.66
N ALA A 408 -3.52 -1.84 15.96
CA ALA A 408 -2.11 -1.65 15.61
C ALA A 408 -1.46 -0.58 16.51
N HIS A 409 -0.19 -0.80 16.88
CA HIS A 409 0.63 0.16 17.60
C HIS A 409 1.74 0.68 16.69
N LEU A 410 1.86 2.01 16.59
CA LEU A 410 2.94 2.65 15.85
C LEU A 410 4.02 3.13 16.85
N ASP A 411 5.21 2.58 16.71
CA ASP A 411 6.38 2.99 17.48
C ASP A 411 7.12 4.16 16.82
N PHE A 412 8.04 4.75 17.59
CA PHE A 412 8.86 5.85 17.11
C PHE A 412 10.04 5.33 16.28
N TYR A 413 10.48 6.15 15.33
CA TYR A 413 11.56 5.82 14.42
C TYR A 413 12.93 5.92 15.09
N ALA A 414 13.86 5.06 14.69
CA ALA A 414 15.26 5.19 15.09
C ALA A 414 15.91 6.40 14.40
N PRO A 415 16.96 7.03 14.98
CA PRO A 415 17.65 8.15 14.36
C PRO A 415 18.16 7.85 12.94
N ALA A 416 18.68 6.64 12.68
CA ALA A 416 19.15 6.23 11.35
C ALA A 416 18.02 6.20 10.30
N ASP A 417 16.80 5.79 10.68
CA ASP A 417 15.64 5.82 9.79
C ASP A 417 15.23 7.27 9.49
N LEU A 418 15.34 8.16 10.49
CA LEU A 418 15.07 9.58 10.32
C LEU A 418 16.15 10.29 9.49
N GLU A 419 17.42 9.90 9.59
CA GLU A 419 18.49 10.39 8.72
C GLU A 419 18.19 10.07 7.26
N THR A 420 17.83 8.82 6.98
CA THR A 420 17.40 8.36 5.65
C THR A 420 16.23 9.20 5.14
N LEU A 421 15.23 9.42 6.00
CA LEU A 421 14.07 10.25 5.70
C LEU A 421 14.46 11.72 5.43
N LEU A 422 15.39 12.28 6.20
CA LEU A 422 15.85 13.67 6.08
C LEU A 422 16.67 13.88 4.82
N HIS A 423 17.54 12.95 4.44
CA HIS A 423 18.23 12.98 3.15
C HIS A 423 17.25 12.95 1.97
N ARG A 424 16.24 12.07 2.03
CA ARG A 424 15.17 12.03 1.02
C ARG A 424 14.42 13.36 0.93
N SER A 425 14.07 13.94 2.08
CA SER A 425 13.25 15.14 2.19
C SER A 425 14.02 16.41 1.80
N ALA A 426 15.32 16.47 2.11
CA ALA A 426 16.20 17.55 1.70
C ALA A 426 16.32 17.59 0.18
N ARG A 427 16.42 16.41 -0.45
CA ARG A 427 16.36 16.26 -1.90
C ARG A 427 15.04 16.78 -2.48
N ILE A 428 13.87 16.47 -1.87
CA ILE A 428 12.56 17.03 -2.32
C ILE A 428 12.57 18.57 -2.29
N LEU A 429 13.10 19.12 -1.21
CA LEU A 429 13.09 20.56 -0.97
C LEU A 429 14.17 21.31 -1.75
N GLY A 430 15.01 20.60 -2.51
CA GLY A 430 16.12 21.18 -3.26
C GLY A 430 17.23 21.75 -2.39
N VAL A 431 17.35 21.29 -1.13
CA VAL A 431 18.38 21.76 -0.20
C VAL A 431 19.50 20.72 -0.06
N PRO A 432 20.76 21.08 -0.39
CA PRO A 432 21.91 20.22 -0.12
C PRO A 432 22.05 19.98 1.38
N ILE A 433 22.19 18.72 1.81
CA ILE A 433 22.40 18.34 3.21
C ILE A 433 23.56 17.35 3.31
N THR A 434 24.45 17.59 4.26
CA THR A 434 25.55 16.67 4.61
C THR A 434 25.04 15.54 5.50
N ALA A 435 25.77 14.42 5.56
CA ALA A 435 25.44 13.32 6.48
C ALA A 435 25.42 13.79 7.94
N GLU A 436 26.39 14.61 8.36
CA GLU A 436 26.40 15.13 9.73
C GLU A 436 25.27 16.13 10.00
N GLY A 437 24.89 16.94 9.00
CA GLY A 437 23.73 17.83 9.09
C GLY A 437 22.41 17.08 9.23
N ALA A 438 22.23 15.99 8.48
CA ALA A 438 21.05 15.12 8.59
C ALA A 438 20.99 14.41 9.94
N ALA A 439 22.12 13.85 10.41
CA ALA A 439 22.23 13.23 11.73
C ALA A 439 21.88 14.19 12.87
N GLU A 440 22.33 15.44 12.79
CA GLU A 440 22.02 16.46 13.79
C GLU A 440 20.52 16.80 13.82
N VAL A 441 19.86 16.89 12.66
CA VAL A 441 18.41 17.11 12.60
C VAL A 441 17.65 15.87 13.08
N ALA A 442 18.07 14.67 12.67
CA ALA A 442 17.46 13.40 13.06
C ALA A 442 17.51 13.18 14.58
N GLY A 443 18.67 13.41 15.20
CA GLY A 443 18.88 13.28 16.64
C GLY A 443 17.95 14.18 17.46
N ARG A 444 17.55 15.33 16.91
CA ARG A 444 16.63 16.29 17.54
C ARG A 444 15.17 16.15 17.13
N SER A 445 14.84 15.12 16.36
CA SER A 445 13.50 14.92 15.79
C SER A 445 12.58 14.06 16.63
N ARG A 446 13.00 13.67 17.85
CA ARG A 446 12.17 12.93 18.82
C ARG A 446 11.57 11.64 18.26
N GLY A 447 12.27 10.94 17.37
CA GLY A 447 11.79 9.71 16.74
C GLY A 447 10.56 9.90 15.83
N THR A 448 10.24 11.14 15.44
CA THR A 448 8.98 11.47 14.74
C THR A 448 9.25 12.08 13.36
N PRO A 449 8.81 11.42 12.25
CA PRO A 449 8.97 11.92 10.88
C PRO A 449 8.44 13.34 10.65
N ARG A 450 7.28 13.65 11.24
CA ARG A 450 6.65 14.99 11.15
C ARG A 450 7.55 16.07 11.74
N ILE A 451 8.22 15.79 12.85
CA ILE A 451 9.13 16.73 13.51
C ILE A 451 10.40 16.87 12.69
N ALA A 452 10.96 15.76 12.20
CA ALA A 452 12.13 15.76 11.32
C ALA A 452 11.94 16.67 10.09
N ASN A 453 10.84 16.48 9.35
CA ASN A 453 10.53 17.29 8.19
C ASN A 453 10.29 18.77 8.52
N ARG A 454 9.69 19.06 9.68
CA ARG A 454 9.49 20.43 10.15
C ARG A 454 10.83 21.11 10.47
N LEU A 455 11.73 20.41 11.15
CA LEU A 455 13.05 20.93 11.50
C LEU A 455 13.90 21.13 10.25
N LEU A 456 13.87 20.19 9.30
CA LEU A 456 14.59 20.33 8.04
C LEU A 456 14.19 21.59 7.26
N ARG A 457 12.88 21.89 7.15
CA ARG A 457 12.41 23.12 6.48
C ARG A 457 12.97 24.36 7.16
N ARG A 458 12.97 24.40 8.50
CA ARG A 458 13.53 25.51 9.28
C ARG A 458 15.05 25.65 9.09
N VAL A 459 15.75 24.53 9.09
CA VAL A 459 17.21 24.50 8.89
C VAL A 459 17.58 24.94 7.47
N ARG A 460 16.80 24.53 6.47
CA ARG A 460 16.91 25.04 5.10
C ARG A 460 16.72 26.56 5.04
N ASP A 461 15.62 27.07 5.60
CA ASP A 461 15.32 28.50 5.55
C ASP A 461 16.46 29.33 6.19
N TYR A 462 17.05 28.81 7.26
CA TYR A 462 18.26 29.38 7.85
C TYR A 462 19.47 29.30 6.91
N ALA A 463 19.72 28.13 6.31
CA ALA A 463 20.85 27.90 5.43
C ALA A 463 20.84 28.82 4.20
N GLU A 464 19.66 29.04 3.59
CA GLU A 464 19.49 29.90 2.42
C GLU A 464 19.70 31.39 2.74
N VAL A 465 19.30 31.83 3.94
CA VAL A 465 19.33 33.26 4.31
C VAL A 465 20.63 33.65 5.01
N ARG A 466 21.21 32.74 5.81
CA ARG A 466 22.31 33.05 6.74
C ARG A 466 23.57 32.20 6.54
N ALA A 467 23.56 31.25 5.62
CA ALA A 467 24.71 30.43 5.28
C ALA A 467 24.90 30.36 3.74
N ASP A 468 25.56 29.31 3.27
CA ASP A 468 25.87 29.04 1.86
C ASP A 468 24.78 28.21 1.14
N GLY A 469 23.60 28.06 1.73
CA GLY A 469 22.53 27.22 1.22
C GLY A 469 22.71 25.72 1.47
N VAL A 470 23.79 25.30 2.16
CA VAL A 470 24.05 23.89 2.48
C VAL A 470 23.79 23.61 3.96
N VAL A 471 23.03 22.54 4.23
CA VAL A 471 22.79 22.03 5.57
C VAL A 471 23.97 21.17 6.02
N THR A 472 25.00 21.84 6.54
CA THR A 472 26.12 21.23 7.25
C THR A 472 25.77 20.97 8.72
N LEU A 473 26.63 20.26 9.45
CA LEU A 473 26.51 20.14 10.91
C LEU A 473 26.44 21.51 11.60
N GLU A 474 27.31 22.44 11.20
CA GLU A 474 27.38 23.78 11.79
C GLU A 474 26.11 24.58 11.48
N THR A 475 25.65 24.56 10.23
CA THR A 475 24.42 25.23 9.81
C THR A 475 23.20 24.65 10.53
N ALA A 476 23.12 23.32 10.66
CA ALA A 476 22.04 22.65 11.38
C ALA A 476 22.01 23.06 12.86
N ARG A 477 23.17 23.04 13.55
CA ARG A 477 23.27 23.46 14.95
C ARG A 477 22.89 24.93 15.14
N ALA A 478 23.41 25.81 14.29
CA ALA A 478 23.13 27.24 14.37
C ALA A 478 21.64 27.53 14.13
N ALA A 479 21.04 26.87 13.14
CA ALA A 479 19.61 26.99 12.86
C ALA A 479 18.76 26.47 14.02
N LEU A 480 19.03 25.26 14.51
CA LEU A 480 18.29 24.64 15.60
C LEU A 480 18.37 25.46 16.89
N ALA A 481 19.52 26.07 17.18
CA ALA A 481 19.67 27.01 18.29
C ALA A 481 18.78 28.26 18.12
N VAL A 482 18.69 28.83 16.90
CA VAL A 482 17.79 29.97 16.62
C VAL A 482 16.32 29.61 16.78
N TYR A 483 15.94 28.37 16.47
CA TYR A 483 14.57 27.88 16.67
C TYR A 483 14.34 27.28 18.07
N ASP A 484 15.24 27.54 19.03
CA ASP A 484 15.14 27.11 20.42
C ASP A 484 15.03 25.58 20.62
N VAL A 485 15.56 24.80 19.68
CA VAL A 485 15.61 23.34 19.76
C VAL A 485 16.94 22.91 20.37
N ASP A 486 16.90 22.28 21.55
CA ASP A 486 18.13 21.87 22.25
C ASP A 486 18.72 20.54 21.73
N ALA A 487 19.78 20.06 22.38
CA ALA A 487 20.49 18.84 21.98
C ALA A 487 19.66 17.55 22.14
N LEU A 488 18.63 17.55 23.00
CA LEU A 488 17.68 16.43 23.13
C LEU A 488 16.47 16.58 22.19
N GLY A 489 16.41 17.65 21.40
CA GLY A 489 15.28 17.94 20.52
C GLY A 489 14.08 18.59 21.23
N LEU A 490 14.27 19.09 22.46
CA LEU A 490 13.24 19.81 23.18
C LEU A 490 13.05 21.18 22.53
N ASP A 491 11.80 21.50 22.22
CA ASP A 491 11.46 22.82 21.71
C ASP A 491 11.20 23.83 22.85
N ARG A 492 10.86 25.07 22.48
CA ARG A 492 10.59 26.15 23.42
C ARG A 492 9.55 25.79 24.47
N LEU A 493 8.50 25.05 24.09
CA LEU A 493 7.44 24.69 25.03
C LEU A 493 7.91 23.58 25.98
N ASP A 494 8.56 22.53 25.45
CA ASP A 494 9.12 21.46 26.26
C ASP A 494 10.06 22.01 27.34
N ARG A 495 10.94 22.93 26.94
CA ARG A 495 11.86 23.64 27.84
C ARG A 495 11.14 24.54 28.84
N ALA A 496 10.09 25.25 28.42
CA ALA A 496 9.29 26.08 29.33
C ALA A 496 8.61 25.23 30.40
N VAL A 497 8.04 24.08 30.03
CA VAL A 497 7.41 23.13 30.95
C VAL A 497 8.42 22.58 31.94
N LEU A 498 9.58 22.10 31.46
CA LEU A 498 10.67 21.62 32.32
C LEU A 498 11.21 22.71 33.26
N THR A 499 11.42 23.92 32.73
CA THR A 499 11.93 25.06 33.51
C THR A 499 10.93 25.48 34.57
N ALA A 500 9.64 25.57 34.25
CA ALA A 500 8.60 25.86 35.22
C ALA A 500 8.56 24.78 36.32
N LEU A 501 8.61 23.50 35.92
CA LEU A 501 8.61 22.37 36.85
C LEU A 501 9.81 22.40 37.82
N VAL A 502 11.00 22.70 37.31
CA VAL A 502 12.25 22.73 38.10
C VAL A 502 12.41 24.03 38.89
N ASP A 503 12.37 25.19 38.23
CA ASP A 503 12.71 26.48 38.85
C ASP A 503 11.53 27.06 39.64
N SER A 504 10.29 26.91 39.16
CA SER A 504 9.10 27.49 39.82
C SER A 504 8.49 26.55 40.86
N PHE A 505 8.43 25.25 40.55
CA PHE A 505 7.82 24.24 41.42
C PHE A 505 8.84 23.35 42.15
N ARG A 506 10.14 23.68 42.08
CA ARG A 506 11.23 22.95 42.77
C ARG A 506 11.23 21.44 42.49
N GLY A 507 10.88 21.05 41.27
CA GLY A 507 10.81 19.65 40.84
C GLY A 507 9.46 18.97 41.07
N GLY A 508 8.44 19.68 41.56
CA GLY A 508 7.10 19.15 41.80
C GLY A 508 6.92 18.48 43.18
N PRO A 509 5.80 17.76 43.41
CA PRO A 509 4.73 17.46 42.47
C PRO A 509 3.82 18.66 42.18
N VAL A 510 3.45 18.86 40.91
CA VAL A 510 2.52 19.90 40.46
C VAL A 510 1.40 19.32 39.57
N GLY A 511 0.19 19.84 39.71
CA GLY A 511 -0.94 19.45 38.85
C GLY A 511 -0.78 19.96 37.42
N LEU A 512 -1.35 19.25 36.44
CA LEU A 512 -1.29 19.63 35.02
C LEU A 512 -1.80 21.04 34.77
N SER A 513 -2.96 21.37 35.35
CA SER A 513 -3.61 22.67 35.19
C SER A 513 -2.72 23.81 35.68
N THR A 514 -2.11 23.65 36.86
CA THR A 514 -1.18 24.62 37.42
C THR A 514 0.09 24.76 36.56
N LEU A 515 0.63 23.64 36.07
CA LEU A 515 1.82 23.66 35.22
C LEU A 515 1.54 24.31 33.85
N ALA A 516 0.38 24.03 33.25
CA ALA A 516 -0.05 24.61 31.99
C ALA A 516 -0.26 26.13 32.09
N VAL A 517 -0.90 26.60 33.17
CA VAL A 517 -1.04 28.03 33.46
C VAL A 517 0.32 28.72 33.62
N ALA A 518 1.28 28.06 34.27
CA ALA A 518 2.62 28.63 34.47
C ALA A 518 3.39 28.85 33.16
N VAL A 519 3.11 28.05 32.11
CA VAL A 519 3.72 28.20 30.78
C VAL A 519 2.82 28.91 29.77
N GLY A 520 1.60 29.29 30.16
CA GLY A 520 0.64 30.00 29.31
C GLY A 520 -0.01 29.14 28.23
N GLU A 521 -0.13 27.82 28.47
CA GLU A 521 -0.73 26.87 27.51
C GLU A 521 -1.98 26.19 28.07
N GLN A 522 -2.74 25.52 27.20
CA GLN A 522 -3.84 24.66 27.62
C GLN A 522 -3.31 23.37 28.27
N PRO A 523 -3.99 22.82 29.30
CA PRO A 523 -3.63 21.55 29.92
C PRO A 523 -3.40 20.41 28.91
N ASP A 524 -4.31 20.26 27.96
CA ASP A 524 -4.27 19.22 26.94
C ASP A 524 -3.03 19.37 26.04
N THR A 525 -2.64 20.59 25.69
CA THR A 525 -1.42 20.84 24.90
C THR A 525 -0.17 20.35 25.62
N VAL A 526 -0.05 20.63 26.92
CA VAL A 526 1.09 20.16 27.72
C VAL A 526 1.08 18.64 27.85
N GLU A 527 -0.09 18.05 28.10
CA GLU A 527 -0.23 16.60 28.29
C GLU A 527 -0.03 15.79 27.01
N GLU A 528 -0.46 16.30 25.87
CA GLU A 528 -0.48 15.54 24.61
C GLU A 528 0.72 15.83 23.71
N VAL A 529 1.25 17.05 23.76
CA VAL A 529 2.37 17.45 22.89
C VAL A 529 3.72 17.30 23.59
N CYS A 530 3.82 17.68 24.87
CA CYS A 530 5.10 17.76 25.57
C CYS A 530 5.39 16.54 26.45
N GLU A 531 4.45 16.18 27.33
CA GLU A 531 4.66 15.10 28.29
C GLU A 531 5.11 13.76 27.67
N PRO A 532 4.59 13.29 26.52
CA PRO A 532 4.96 11.98 26.00
C PRO A 532 6.47 11.86 25.75
N PHE A 533 7.08 12.91 25.19
CA PHE A 533 8.52 12.92 24.95
C PHE A 533 9.30 13.14 26.25
N LEU A 534 8.86 14.05 27.12
CA LEU A 534 9.54 14.33 28.39
C LEU A 534 9.56 13.12 29.33
N VAL A 535 8.49 12.34 29.37
CA VAL A 535 8.40 11.09 30.14
C VAL A 535 9.33 10.03 29.53
N ARG A 536 9.27 9.85 28.21
CA ARG A 536 10.11 8.88 27.51
C ARG A 536 11.60 9.18 27.63
N ALA A 537 11.99 10.46 27.53
CA ALA A 537 13.35 10.92 27.73
C ALA A 537 13.79 10.83 29.20
N GLY A 538 12.88 10.41 30.10
CA GLY A 538 13.16 10.25 31.52
C GLY A 538 13.37 11.58 32.24
N LEU A 539 12.88 12.70 31.71
CA LEU A 539 13.00 14.05 32.27
C LEU A 539 11.81 14.40 33.18
N LEU A 540 10.65 13.77 32.95
CA LEU A 540 9.43 13.98 33.73
C LEU A 540 8.85 12.63 34.18
N ALA A 541 8.32 12.58 35.39
CA ALA A 541 7.54 11.43 35.87
C ALA A 541 6.15 11.86 36.34
N ARG A 542 5.18 10.96 36.17
CA ARG A 542 3.80 11.14 36.64
C ARG A 542 3.63 10.42 37.96
N THR A 543 3.10 11.13 38.97
CA THR A 543 2.74 10.57 40.27
C THR A 543 1.27 10.86 40.56
N PRO A 544 0.62 10.14 41.49
CA PRO A 544 -0.75 10.46 41.92
C PRO A 544 -0.92 11.89 42.44
N ARG A 545 0.17 12.53 42.89
CA ARG A 545 0.17 13.90 43.42
C ARG A 545 0.44 14.97 42.37
N GLY A 546 0.83 14.58 41.14
CA GLY A 546 1.21 15.50 40.07
C GLY A 546 2.47 15.08 39.32
N ARG A 547 2.94 15.97 38.45
CA ARG A 547 4.16 15.81 37.65
C ARG A 547 5.37 16.16 38.48
N VAL A 548 6.43 15.38 38.38
CA VAL A 548 7.71 15.62 39.05
C VAL A 548 8.86 15.62 38.04
N ALA A 549 9.85 16.49 38.25
CA ALA A 549 11.08 16.48 37.48
C ALA A 549 11.99 15.38 38.01
N THR A 550 12.60 14.62 37.11
CA THR A 550 13.61 13.63 37.46
C THR A 550 14.97 14.28 37.64
N GLU A 551 15.93 13.55 38.20
CA GLU A 551 17.32 14.01 38.27
C GLU A 551 17.89 14.44 36.89
N ALA A 552 17.53 13.71 35.83
CA ALA A 552 17.96 14.02 34.47
C ALA A 552 17.47 15.41 34.02
N ALA A 553 16.26 15.82 34.40
CA ALA A 553 15.74 17.16 34.10
C ALA A 553 16.53 18.28 34.80
N TRP A 554 16.89 18.10 36.07
CA TRP A 554 17.71 19.07 36.80
C TRP A 554 19.07 19.24 36.13
N ARG A 555 19.74 18.12 35.84
CA ARG A 555 21.05 18.12 35.17
C ARG A 555 20.98 18.73 33.78
N HIS A 556 19.94 18.42 33.01
CA HIS A 556 19.73 18.98 31.66
C HIS A 556 19.61 20.51 31.68
N LEU A 557 18.93 21.08 32.68
CA LEU A 557 18.81 22.53 32.87
C LEU A 557 20.03 23.17 33.56
N GLY A 558 21.08 22.40 33.85
CA GLY A 558 22.27 22.87 34.55
C GLY A 558 22.00 23.26 36.01
N ARG A 559 21.04 22.60 36.66
CA ARG A 559 20.66 22.82 38.06
C ARG A 559 21.13 21.64 38.92
N THR A 560 21.40 21.92 40.20
CA THR A 560 21.74 20.87 41.18
C THR A 560 20.46 20.22 41.71
N PRO A 561 20.27 18.89 41.55
CA PRO A 561 19.09 18.21 42.06
C PRO A 561 19.06 18.25 43.61
N PRO A 562 17.91 18.58 44.24
CA PRO A 562 17.73 18.44 45.68
C PRO A 562 17.86 16.99 46.17
N ASN A 563 18.21 16.79 47.44
CA ASN A 563 18.20 15.45 48.05
C ASN A 563 16.80 14.82 47.99
N GLY A 564 16.70 13.58 47.52
CA GLY A 564 15.42 12.86 47.36
C GLY A 564 14.68 13.18 46.05
N THR A 565 15.38 13.72 45.05
CA THR A 565 14.83 13.91 43.70
C THR A 565 14.42 12.57 43.08
N PHE A 566 13.32 12.55 42.34
CA PHE A 566 12.81 11.33 41.71
C PHE A 566 13.87 10.72 40.78
N GLY A 567 14.32 9.50 41.08
CA GLY A 567 15.34 8.78 40.33
C GLY A 567 16.79 8.90 40.85
N THR A 568 17.05 9.55 41.98
CA THR A 568 18.37 9.49 42.63
C THR A 568 18.56 8.16 43.38
N ASP A 569 19.58 7.38 43.01
CA ASP A 569 20.14 6.31 43.84
C ASP A 569 20.88 6.93 45.04
N ALA A 570 20.13 7.49 45.98
CA ALA A 570 20.69 7.79 47.29
C ALA A 570 20.78 6.47 48.08
N PRO A 571 21.92 6.10 48.69
CA PRO A 571 21.90 5.08 49.72
C PRO A 571 20.89 5.54 50.78
N PRO A 572 20.11 4.62 51.38
CA PRO A 572 19.13 5.00 52.38
C PRO A 572 19.86 5.86 53.41
N GLY A 573 19.38 7.08 53.61
CA GLY A 573 19.85 7.92 54.71
C GLY A 573 19.76 7.12 56.02
N PRO A 574 20.62 7.40 57.01
CA PRO A 574 20.66 6.60 58.22
C PRO A 574 19.26 6.50 58.80
N ASP A 575 18.78 5.26 58.92
CA ASP A 575 17.52 4.94 59.56
C ASP A 575 17.55 5.54 60.97
N LEU A 576 16.46 6.21 61.36
CA LEU A 576 16.27 6.73 62.72
C LEU A 576 16.39 5.62 63.79
N PHE A 577 16.43 4.34 63.37
CA PHE A 577 16.61 3.16 64.21
C PHE A 577 17.93 2.39 64.02
N SER A 578 18.89 2.87 63.22
CA SER A 578 20.21 2.20 63.16
C SER A 578 21.02 2.49 64.42
N VAL A 579 21.06 1.51 65.32
CA VAL A 579 21.78 1.53 66.60
C VAL A 579 23.26 1.84 66.39
N GLN A 580 23.74 2.89 67.04
CA GLN A 580 25.18 3.16 67.20
C GLN A 580 25.79 2.06 68.07
N THR A 581 26.53 1.14 67.46
CA THR A 581 27.59 0.39 68.12
C THR A 581 28.92 0.93 67.63
N ASP A 582 29.43 1.94 68.34
CA ASP A 582 30.75 1.86 68.97
C ASP A 582 31.18 3.25 69.48
N GLN A 583 31.37 3.33 70.79
CA GLN A 583 32.39 4.16 71.40
C GLN A 583 33.26 3.25 72.29
N PRO A 584 34.56 3.59 72.42
CA PRO A 584 35.63 2.66 72.79
C PRO A 584 35.62 2.15 74.23
#